data_AF-A0A561WIC8-F1
#
_entry.id   AF-A0A561WIC8-F1
#
_cell.length_a   1.000
_cell.length_b   1.000
_cell.length_c   1.000
_cell.angle_alpha   90.00
_cell.angle_beta   90.00
_cell.angle_gamma   90.00
#
_symmetry.space_group_name_H-M   'P 1'
#
loop_
_entity.id
_entity.type
_entity.pdbx_description
1 polymer ?
#
loop_
_entity_poly.entity_id
_entity_poly.type
_entity_poly.pdbx_seq_one_letter_code
_entity_poly.pdbx_strand_id
1 'polypeptide(L)'
;MARLDRYHQAVENIRATGRSPGETVTVTRDPDGELDVWIRPGTLRRLTGDQIAAEIRAALLAAVADHRRQFIGVRTRHFGSPLFVTPFTPPEPLSTRPRE
;
A
#
# COMPACT_ATOMS: atom_id res chain seq x y z
N MET A 1 -24.02 9.99 -18.16
CA MET A 1 -22.78 9.16 -18.14
C MET A 1 -21.62 9.86 -17.44
N ALA A 2 -21.34 11.14 -17.72
CA ALA A 2 -20.21 11.93 -17.18
C ALA A 2 -19.93 11.97 -15.65
N ARG A 3 -20.82 11.46 -14.79
CA ARG A 3 -20.58 11.41 -13.32
C ARG A 3 -19.83 10.12 -12.93
N LEU A 4 -20.27 8.96 -13.42
CA LEU A 4 -19.60 7.69 -13.18
C LEU A 4 -18.23 7.63 -13.87
N ASP A 5 -18.12 8.19 -15.07
CA ASP A 5 -16.85 8.26 -15.80
C ASP A 5 -15.78 9.04 -15.02
N ARG A 6 -16.16 10.17 -14.40
CA ARG A 6 -15.29 10.94 -13.51
C ARG A 6 -14.91 10.20 -12.23
N TYR A 7 -15.79 9.32 -11.73
CA TYR A 7 -15.48 8.48 -10.58
C TYR A 7 -14.45 7.40 -10.95
N HIS A 8 -14.67 6.68 -12.04
CA HIS A 8 -13.73 5.65 -12.52
C HIS A 8 -12.37 6.25 -12.81
N GLN A 9 -12.33 7.38 -13.54
CA GLN A 9 -11.08 8.09 -13.82
C GLN A 9 -10.35 8.53 -12.54
N ALA A 10 -11.09 8.98 -11.51
CA ALA A 10 -10.48 9.34 -10.23
C ALA A 10 -9.93 8.15 -9.45
N VAL A 11 -10.53 6.95 -9.60
CA VAL A 11 -10.03 5.70 -9.03
C VAL A 11 -8.80 5.20 -9.79
N GLU A 12 -8.84 5.25 -11.13
CA GLU A 12 -7.72 4.86 -12.00
C GLU A 12 -6.49 5.73 -11.73
N ASN A 13 -6.67 7.02 -11.52
CA ASN A 13 -5.59 7.97 -11.24
C ASN A 13 -5.00 7.89 -9.82
N ILE A 14 -5.39 6.91 -9.00
CA ILE A 14 -4.81 6.76 -7.66
C ILE A 14 -3.35 6.31 -7.77
N ARG A 15 -2.45 7.20 -7.33
CA ARG A 15 -1.04 6.91 -7.12
C ARG A 15 -0.78 6.71 -5.64
N ALA A 16 -0.33 5.53 -5.24
CA ALA A 16 -0.15 5.18 -3.83
C ALA A 16 1.31 4.94 -3.50
N THR A 17 1.76 5.42 -2.35
CA THR A 17 3.16 5.26 -1.92
C THR A 17 3.22 4.63 -0.54
N GLY A 18 4.09 3.64 -0.39
CA GLY A 18 4.41 2.99 0.87
C GLY A 18 5.89 3.07 1.17
N ARG A 19 6.25 3.33 2.43
CA ARG A 19 7.64 3.29 2.90
C ARG A 19 7.79 2.18 3.92
N SER A 20 8.93 1.52 3.88
CA SER A 20 9.30 0.53 4.89
C SER A 20 9.63 1.19 6.23
N PRO A 21 9.50 0.48 7.37
CA PRO A 21 9.79 1.02 8.70
C PRO A 21 11.23 1.54 8.85
N GLY A 22 12.21 0.89 8.22
CA GLY A 22 13.60 1.34 8.23
C GLY A 22 13.89 2.53 7.30
N GLU A 23 12.89 3.06 6.59
CA GLU A 23 13.04 4.08 5.55
C GLU A 23 14.08 3.72 4.48
N THR A 24 14.22 2.42 4.21
CA THR A 24 15.19 1.90 3.26
C THR A 24 14.59 1.51 1.92
N VAL A 25 13.28 1.24 1.89
CA VAL A 25 12.53 0.89 0.68
C VAL A 25 11.31 1.79 0.56
N THR A 26 11.08 2.31 -0.64
CA THR A 26 9.85 3.00 -1.02
C THR A 26 9.23 2.25 -2.20
N VAL A 27 7.94 1.97 -2.10
CA VAL A 27 7.16 1.40 -3.19
C VAL A 27 6.13 2.42 -3.63
N THR A 28 6.06 2.68 -4.93
CA THR A 28 5.03 3.52 -5.52
C THR A 28 4.23 2.68 -6.50
N ARG A 29 2.91 2.65 -6.32
CA ARG A 29 1.97 2.16 -7.33
C ARG A 29 1.53 3.32 -8.18
N ASP A 30 1.79 3.24 -9.48
CA ASP A 30 1.32 4.21 -10.45
C ASP A 30 -0.12 3.88 -10.92
N PRO A 31 -0.83 4.86 -11.54
CA PRO A 31 -2.20 4.69 -12.01
C PRO A 31 -2.44 3.46 -12.90
N ASP A 32 -1.48 3.15 -13.77
CA ASP A 32 -1.49 1.99 -14.67
C ASP A 32 -1.36 0.63 -13.95
N GLY A 33 -1.06 0.65 -12.65
CA GLY A 33 -0.86 -0.54 -11.84
C GLY A 33 0.58 -1.02 -11.78
N GLU A 34 1.53 -0.34 -12.43
CA GLU A 34 2.95 -0.61 -12.28
C GLU A 34 3.42 -0.26 -10.87
N LEU A 35 4.44 -1.01 -10.42
CA LEU A 35 5.07 -0.82 -9.13
C LEU A 35 6.52 -0.38 -9.34
N ASP A 36 6.84 0.83 -8.93
CA ASP A 36 8.20 1.32 -8.81
C ASP A 36 8.72 1.04 -7.40
N VAL A 37 9.87 0.37 -7.31
CA VAL A 37 10.51 -0.02 -6.05
C VAL A 37 11.86 0.66 -5.95
N TRP A 38 11.94 1.67 -5.10
CA TRP A 38 13.17 2.38 -4.81
C TRP A 38 13.83 1.84 -3.54
N ILE A 39 15.07 1.38 -3.66
CA ILE A 39 15.90 0.94 -2.53
C ILE A 39 16.95 2.01 -2.27
N ARG A 40 17.00 2.51 -1.03
CA ARG A 40 17.96 3.52 -0.60
C ARG A 40 19.40 3.04 -0.86
N PRO A 41 20.26 3.88 -1.43
CA PRO A 41 21.67 3.52 -1.65
C PRO A 41 22.35 3.07 -0.36
N GLY A 42 23.11 1.97 -0.46
CA GLY A 42 23.84 1.39 0.67
C GLY A 42 23.05 0.39 1.52
N THR A 43 21.72 0.30 1.36
CA THR A 43 20.88 -0.68 2.09
C THR A 43 21.32 -2.12 1.81
N LEU A 44 21.56 -2.47 0.54
CA LEU A 44 21.97 -3.82 0.14
C LEU A 44 23.35 -4.25 0.70
N ARG A 45 24.16 -3.30 1.18
CA ARG A 45 25.43 -3.60 1.85
C ARG A 45 25.28 -3.81 3.35
N ARG A 46 24.17 -3.36 3.93
CA ARG A 46 23.92 -3.29 5.37
C ARG A 46 22.91 -4.34 5.85
N LEU A 47 22.00 -4.75 4.97
CA LEU A 47 20.93 -5.70 5.27
C LEU A 47 21.19 -7.05 4.60
N THR A 48 20.79 -8.12 5.30
CA THR A 48 20.72 -9.46 4.71
C THR A 48 19.55 -9.57 3.73
N GLY A 49 19.52 -10.65 2.94
CA GLY A 49 18.41 -10.97 2.04
C GLY A 49 17.04 -10.97 2.72
N ASP A 50 16.94 -11.57 3.90
CA ASP A 50 15.69 -11.64 4.66
C ASP A 50 15.26 -10.26 5.18
N GLN A 51 16.22 -9.44 5.61
CA GLN A 51 15.95 -8.09 6.09
C GLN A 51 15.45 -7.18 4.96
N ILE A 52 16.07 -7.24 3.77
CA ILE A 52 15.58 -6.47 2.62
C ILE A 52 14.21 -6.97 2.14
N ALA A 53 13.97 -8.28 2.16
CA ALA A 53 12.65 -8.85 1.82
C ALA A 53 11.57 -8.37 2.79
N ALA A 54 11.87 -8.30 4.10
CA ALA A 54 10.96 -7.77 5.10
C ALA A 54 10.64 -6.28 4.87
N GLU A 55 11.64 -5.47 4.54
CA GLU A 55 11.47 -4.05 4.22
C GLU A 55 10.62 -3.85 2.95
N ILE A 56 10.87 -4.62 1.88
CA ILE A 56 10.07 -4.58 0.65
C ILE A 56 8.62 -4.97 0.95
N ARG A 57 8.40 -6.06 1.69
CA ARG A 57 7.05 -6.50 2.08
C ARG A 57 6.32 -5.43 2.88
N ALA A 58 7.01 -4.78 3.82
CA ALA A 58 6.41 -3.72 4.62
C ALA A 58 6.04 -2.48 3.78
N ALA A 59 6.92 -2.06 2.86
CA ALA A 59 6.63 -0.97 1.93
C ALA A 59 5.45 -1.29 1.00
N LEU A 60 5.34 -2.52 0.50
CA LEU A 60 4.19 -2.97 -0.30
C LEU A 60 2.87 -2.88 0.49
N LEU A 61 2.85 -3.38 1.73
CA LEU A 61 1.67 -3.31 2.58
C LEU A 61 1.27 -1.87 2.89
N ALA A 62 2.25 -0.99 3.11
CA ALA A 62 2.01 0.44 3.30
C ALA A 62 1.42 1.09 2.04
N ALA A 63 1.89 0.73 0.84
CA ALA A 63 1.35 1.23 -0.42
C ALA A 63 -0.10 0.76 -0.64
N VAL A 64 -0.42 -0.49 -0.31
CA VAL A 64 -1.80 -1.02 -0.34
C VAL A 64 -2.70 -0.27 0.64
N ALA A 65 -2.22 -0.01 1.85
CA ALA A 65 -2.97 0.74 2.85
C ALA A 65 -3.26 2.18 2.38
N ASP A 66 -2.27 2.84 1.78
CA ASP A 66 -2.44 4.18 1.22
C ASP A 66 -3.40 4.19 0.02
N HIS A 67 -3.28 3.24 -0.91
CA HIS A 67 -4.23 3.08 -2.01
C HIS A 67 -5.66 2.93 -1.50
N ARG A 68 -5.88 2.06 -0.50
CA ARG A 68 -7.20 1.88 0.12
C ARG A 68 -7.71 3.17 0.74
N ARG A 69 -6.85 3.91 1.48
CA ARG A 69 -7.20 5.22 2.06
C ARG A 69 -7.63 6.22 0.99
N GLN A 70 -6.89 6.31 -0.11
CA GLN A 70 -7.21 7.20 -1.22
C GLN A 70 -8.51 6.79 -1.92
N PHE A 71 -8.72 5.50 -2.17
CA PHE A 71 -9.95 4.97 -2.76
C PHE A 71 -11.18 5.33 -1.92
N ILE A 72 -11.10 5.16 -0.60
CA ILE A 72 -12.15 5.58 0.34
C ILE A 72 -12.40 7.09 0.21
N GLY A 73 -11.35 7.89 0.09
CA GLY A 73 -11.44 9.33 -0.13
C GLY A 73 -12.19 9.70 -1.43
N VAL A 74 -11.83 9.07 -2.55
CA VAL A 74 -12.50 9.27 -3.85
C VAL A 74 -13.98 8.89 -3.75
N ARG A 75 -14.27 7.74 -3.16
CA ARG A 75 -15.64 7.25 -2.98
C ARG A 75 -16.48 8.17 -2.09
N THR A 76 -15.90 8.66 -0.99
CA THR A 76 -16.58 9.58 -0.06
C THR A 76 -16.89 10.91 -0.74
N ARG A 77 -15.94 11.48 -1.50
CA ARG A 77 -16.16 12.71 -2.28
C ARG A 77 -17.25 12.54 -3.34
N HIS A 78 -17.37 11.35 -3.93
CA HIS A 78 -18.32 11.11 -5.01
C HIS A 78 -19.75 10.80 -4.53
N PHE A 79 -19.88 9.97 -3.49
CA PHE A 79 -21.16 9.43 -3.02
C PHE A 79 -21.62 10.00 -1.67
N GLY A 80 -20.79 10.80 -0.99
CA GLY A 80 -21.15 11.49 0.25
C GLY A 80 -21.16 10.61 1.51
N SER A 81 -20.69 9.36 1.44
CA SER A 81 -20.64 8.48 2.61
C SER A 81 -19.48 7.48 2.57
N PRO A 82 -18.82 7.20 3.72
CA PRO A 82 -17.88 6.09 3.88
C PRO A 82 -18.59 4.75 4.14
N LEU A 83 -19.93 4.70 4.17
CA LEU A 83 -20.69 3.47 4.37
C LEU A 83 -20.27 2.41 3.32
N PHE A 84 -20.15 1.17 3.78
CA PHE A 84 -19.59 0.00 3.07
C PHE A 84 -18.05 -0.04 2.91
N VAL A 85 -17.29 0.68 3.73
CA VAL A 85 -15.85 0.48 3.89
C VAL A 85 -15.61 -0.22 5.23
N THR A 86 -15.38 -1.53 5.22
CA THR A 86 -14.80 -2.20 6.39
C THR A 86 -13.39 -1.63 6.61
N PRO A 87 -12.98 -1.27 7.84
CA PRO A 87 -11.58 -1.04 8.16
C PRO A 87 -10.75 -2.28 7.78
N PHE A 88 -9.55 -2.09 7.22
CA PHE A 88 -8.62 -3.21 7.05
C PHE A 88 -8.02 -3.55 8.41
N THR A 89 -8.32 -4.73 8.93
CA THR A 89 -7.57 -5.32 10.04
C THR A 89 -6.53 -6.25 9.43
N PRO A 90 -5.22 -5.94 9.55
CA PRO A 90 -4.19 -6.88 9.12
C PRO A 90 -4.38 -8.22 9.86
N PRO A 91 -4.18 -9.37 9.20
CA PRO A 91 -4.18 -10.65 9.91
C PRO A 91 -3.11 -10.63 11.01
N GLU A 92 -3.47 -11.14 12.18
CA GLU A 92 -2.53 -11.33 13.30
C GLU A 92 -1.32 -12.13 12.81
N PRO A 93 -0.08 -11.75 13.18
CA PRO A 93 1.09 -12.57 12.84
C PRO A 93 0.88 -13.96 13.42
N LEU A 94 0.96 -14.99 12.55
CA LEU A 94 0.89 -16.39 12.97
C LEU A 94 1.93 -16.61 14.07
N SER A 95 1.44 -16.83 15.30
CA SER A 95 2.28 -17.19 16.44
C SER A 95 2.91 -18.55 16.15
N THR A 96 4.12 -18.55 15.63
CA THR A 96 4.98 -19.72 15.55
C THR A 96 5.55 -19.98 16.94
N ARG A 97 4.73 -20.44 17.87
CA ARG A 97 5.24 -21.12 19.07
C ARG A 97 4.96 -22.62 18.94
N PRO A 98 5.99 -23.48 19.04
CA PRO A 98 5.77 -24.91 19.13
C PRO A 98 5.00 -25.21 20.42
N ARG A 99 4.00 -26.09 20.31
CA ARG A 99 3.35 -26.67 21.49
C ARG A 99 4.37 -27.60 22.14
N GLU A 100 4.81 -27.25 23.35
CA GLU A 100 5.38 -28.21 24.31
C GLU A 100 4.27 -29.09 24.89
#